data_AF-A0A2P6TWP5-F1
#
_entry.id   AF-A0A2P6TWP5-F1
#
_cell.length_a   1.000
_cell.length_b   1.000
_cell.length_c   1.000
_cell.angle_alpha   90.00
_cell.angle_beta   90.00
_cell.angle_gamma   90.00
#
_symmetry.space_group_name_H-M   'P 1'
#
loop_
_entity.id
_entity.type
_entity.pdbx_description
1 polymer ?
#
loop_
_entity_poly.entity_id
_entity_poly.type
_entity_poly.pdbx_seq_one_letter_code
_entity_poly.pdbx_strand_id
1 'polypeptide(L)'
;MDNTSDAALCRRLDVLEELFSRPRIRELALAPSQDGRTFLFYMAQWGGLPMRRCEVFDAVIQAAQELGMDVNHQDPNGDTVLHVAMRAVARRGLDDKEFIQRWIWAGARPSIPNASGLRAFDVLGDPARRKCHFSLNALHYGEMQEAAPPRETRGQRYVRRHGAAQRQASSQTAA
;
A
#
# COMPACT_ATOMS: atom_id res chain seq x y z
N MET A 1 -19.20 -9.48 -21.60
CA MET A 1 -18.84 -9.07 -20.24
C MET A 1 -18.17 -10.28 -19.62
N ASP A 2 -16.84 -10.25 -19.55
CA ASP A 2 -16.04 -11.47 -19.58
C ASP A 2 -15.80 -12.04 -18.17
N ASN A 3 -16.67 -12.99 -17.80
CA ASN A 3 -16.63 -13.78 -16.56
C ASN A 3 -15.30 -14.55 -16.37
N THR A 4 -14.52 -14.70 -17.45
CA THR A 4 -13.25 -15.42 -17.47
C THR A 4 -12.11 -14.63 -16.81
N SER A 5 -12.18 -13.29 -16.85
CA SER A 5 -11.20 -12.40 -16.18
C SER A 5 -11.28 -12.55 -14.66
N ASP A 6 -12.50 -12.53 -14.12
CA ASP A 6 -12.73 -12.52 -12.69
C ASP A 6 -12.42 -13.90 -12.07
N ALA A 7 -12.80 -14.99 -12.74
CA ALA A 7 -12.44 -16.34 -12.28
C ALA A 7 -10.93 -16.60 -12.30
N ALA A 8 -10.20 -16.04 -13.27
CA ALA A 8 -8.74 -16.14 -13.31
C ALA A 8 -8.07 -15.28 -12.23
N LEU A 9 -8.65 -14.14 -11.89
CA LEU A 9 -8.24 -13.33 -10.74
C LEU A 9 -8.47 -14.08 -9.44
N CYS A 10 -9.67 -14.63 -9.20
CA CYS A 10 -9.99 -15.41 -7.99
C CYS A 10 -9.00 -16.56 -7.74
N ARG A 11 -8.65 -17.32 -8.78
CA ARG A 11 -7.65 -18.39 -8.64
C ARG A 11 -6.26 -17.88 -8.26
N ARG A 12 -5.87 -16.67 -8.69
CA ARG A 12 -4.61 -16.05 -8.24
C ARG A 12 -4.69 -15.62 -6.78
N LEU A 13 -5.89 -15.35 -6.25
CA LEU A 13 -6.11 -15.03 -4.84
C LEU A 13 -5.93 -16.23 -3.96
N ASP A 14 -6.60 -17.32 -4.28
CA ASP A 14 -6.53 -18.56 -3.52
C ASP A 14 -5.07 -19.01 -3.41
N VAL A 15 -4.32 -18.85 -4.51
CA VAL A 15 -2.88 -19.12 -4.54
C VAL A 15 -2.10 -18.13 -3.68
N LEU A 16 -2.36 -16.81 -3.73
CA LEU A 16 -1.64 -15.84 -2.91
C LEU A 16 -1.93 -16.00 -1.41
N GLU A 17 -3.18 -16.24 -1.02
CA GLU A 17 -3.58 -16.48 0.37
C GLU A 17 -2.95 -17.77 0.91
N GLU A 18 -2.98 -18.86 0.14
CA GLU A 18 -2.33 -20.12 0.49
C GLU A 18 -0.80 -19.94 0.58
N LEU A 19 -0.20 -19.18 -0.34
CA LEU A 19 1.23 -18.88 -0.32
C LEU A 19 1.62 -18.06 0.91
N PHE A 20 0.86 -17.01 1.27
CA PHE A 20 1.15 -16.20 2.45
C PHE A 20 0.84 -16.89 3.79
N SER A 21 -0.03 -17.90 3.77
CA SER A 21 -0.26 -18.78 4.92
C SER A 21 0.96 -19.63 5.28
N ARG A 22 1.96 -19.75 4.38
CA ARG A 22 3.18 -20.54 4.60
C ARG A 22 4.34 -19.66 5.11
N PRO A 23 4.90 -19.93 6.31
CA PRO A 23 5.95 -19.10 6.92
C PRO A 23 7.19 -18.84 6.05
N ARG A 24 7.64 -19.85 5.28
CA ARG A 24 8.78 -19.71 4.37
C ARG A 24 8.53 -18.75 3.20
N ILE A 25 7.34 -18.81 2.62
CA ILE A 25 6.98 -17.94 1.51
C ILE A 25 6.73 -16.52 2.01
N ARG A 26 6.18 -16.40 3.22
CA ARG A 26 6.09 -15.14 3.97
C ARG A 26 7.46 -14.47 4.13
N GLU A 27 8.51 -15.19 4.51
CA GLU A 27 9.88 -14.63 4.58
C GLU A 27 10.41 -14.17 3.20
N LEU A 28 10.18 -14.95 2.15
CA LEU A 28 10.62 -14.59 0.79
C LEU A 28 9.86 -13.39 0.21
N ALA A 29 8.59 -13.20 0.59
CA ALA A 29 7.80 -12.05 0.17
C ALA A 29 8.30 -10.73 0.77
N LEU A 30 8.95 -10.81 1.95
CA LEU A 30 9.58 -9.69 2.64
C LEU A 30 10.97 -9.37 2.06
N ALA A 31 11.66 -10.38 1.55
CA ALA A 31 12.97 -10.19 0.96
C ALA A 31 12.85 -9.40 -0.36
N PRO A 32 13.59 -8.31 -0.54
CA PRO A 32 13.70 -7.68 -1.85
C PRO A 32 14.29 -8.68 -2.85
N SER A 33 13.82 -8.61 -4.09
CA SER A 33 14.41 -9.34 -5.21
C SER A 33 15.87 -8.92 -5.42
N GLN A 34 16.57 -9.58 -6.33
CA GLN A 34 17.92 -9.18 -6.73
C GLN A 34 17.98 -7.72 -7.22
N ASP A 35 16.87 -7.20 -7.76
CA ASP A 35 16.72 -5.81 -8.18
C ASP A 35 16.30 -4.87 -7.04
N GLY A 36 16.39 -5.31 -5.79
CA GLY A 36 16.03 -4.51 -4.61
C GLY A 36 14.53 -4.25 -4.44
N ARG A 37 13.67 -4.91 -5.22
CA ARG A 37 12.21 -4.69 -5.22
C ARG A 37 11.48 -5.72 -4.37
N THR A 38 10.62 -5.25 -3.48
CA THR A 38 9.71 -6.13 -2.73
C THR A 38 8.51 -6.55 -3.58
N PHE A 39 7.73 -7.53 -3.10
CA PHE A 39 6.50 -7.95 -3.78
C PHE A 39 5.52 -6.79 -4.06
N LEU A 40 5.49 -5.77 -3.19
CA LEU A 40 4.63 -4.59 -3.36
C LEU A 40 4.91 -3.81 -4.66
N PHE A 41 6.14 -3.84 -5.17
CA PHE A 41 6.49 -3.19 -6.43
C PHE A 41 5.82 -3.88 -7.63
N TYR A 42 5.68 -5.20 -7.60
CA TYR A 42 4.99 -5.94 -8.64
C TYR A 42 3.48 -5.68 -8.58
N MET A 43 2.91 -5.61 -7.37
CA MET A 43 1.51 -5.23 -7.16
C MET A 43 1.23 -3.81 -7.67
N ALA A 44 2.15 -2.86 -7.46
CA ALA A 44 2.01 -1.49 -7.95
C ALA A 44 1.90 -1.41 -9.49
N GLN A 45 2.46 -2.37 -10.23
CA GLN A 45 2.34 -2.44 -11.70
C GLN A 45 0.97 -2.90 -12.20
N TRP A 46 0.10 -3.40 -11.30
CA TRP A 46 -1.23 -3.88 -11.64
C TRP A 46 -2.23 -2.74 -11.86
N GLY A 47 -1.85 -1.49 -11.61
CA GLY A 47 -2.69 -0.32 -11.81
C GLY A 47 -3.36 -0.33 -13.18
N GLY A 48 -4.67 -0.12 -13.21
CA GLY A 48 -5.43 -0.10 -14.45
C GLY A 48 -5.83 -1.45 -15.03
N LEU A 49 -5.71 -2.55 -14.28
CA LEU A 49 -6.60 -3.70 -14.51
C LEU A 49 -8.05 -3.26 -14.18
N PRO A 50 -9.09 -3.98 -14.63
CA PRO A 50 -10.48 -3.78 -14.17
C PRO A 50 -10.66 -4.13 -12.67
N MET A 51 -9.72 -3.69 -11.83
CA MET A 51 -9.54 -3.88 -10.39
C MET A 51 -10.46 -2.99 -9.55
N ARG A 52 -11.52 -2.42 -10.14
CA ARG A 52 -12.38 -1.43 -9.47
C ARG A 52 -13.09 -1.96 -8.20
N ARG A 53 -12.94 -3.23 -7.83
CA ARG A 53 -13.59 -3.86 -6.66
C ARG A 53 -12.79 -5.01 -6.00
N CYS A 54 -11.48 -5.06 -6.17
CA CYS A 54 -10.72 -6.23 -5.71
C CYS A 54 -10.40 -6.14 -4.21
N GLU A 55 -11.23 -6.78 -3.37
CA GLU A 55 -10.96 -7.09 -1.94
C GLU A 55 -9.56 -7.68 -1.75
N VAL A 56 -9.11 -8.44 -2.74
CA VAL A 56 -7.74 -8.89 -3.02
C VAL A 56 -6.66 -7.89 -2.67
N PHE A 57 -6.77 -6.70 -3.23
CA PHE A 57 -5.72 -5.72 -3.18
C PHE A 57 -5.63 -5.16 -1.76
N ASP A 58 -6.79 -4.97 -1.13
CA ASP A 58 -6.91 -4.60 0.27
C ASP A 58 -6.38 -5.73 1.18
N ALA A 59 -6.70 -6.99 0.90
CA ALA A 59 -6.23 -8.16 1.64
C ALA A 59 -4.71 -8.34 1.55
N VAL A 60 -4.13 -8.15 0.35
CA VAL A 60 -2.68 -8.20 0.14
C VAL A 60 -1.96 -7.05 0.82
N ILE A 61 -2.51 -5.83 0.75
CA ILE A 61 -1.97 -4.68 1.49
C ILE A 61 -2.05 -4.93 3.00
N GLN A 62 -3.18 -5.44 3.48
CA GLN A 62 -3.36 -5.76 4.90
C GLN A 62 -2.36 -6.82 5.34
N ALA A 63 -2.23 -7.92 4.58
CA ALA A 63 -1.23 -8.94 4.84
C ALA A 63 0.16 -8.31 4.89
N ALA A 64 0.57 -7.55 3.87
CA ALA A 64 1.87 -6.87 3.85
C ALA A 64 2.11 -5.99 5.10
N GLN A 65 1.10 -5.26 5.57
CA GLN A 65 1.17 -4.48 6.80
C GLN A 65 1.33 -5.36 8.05
N GLU A 66 0.57 -6.45 8.17
CA GLU A 66 0.68 -7.44 9.26
C GLU A 66 2.04 -8.15 9.24
N LEU A 67 2.65 -8.26 8.06
CA LEU A 67 4.00 -8.78 7.89
C LEU A 67 5.10 -7.74 8.21
N GLY A 68 4.73 -6.48 8.48
CA GLY A 68 5.69 -5.41 8.73
C GLY A 68 6.43 -4.92 7.49
N MET A 69 5.89 -5.14 6.28
CA MET A 69 6.47 -4.60 5.05
C MET A 69 6.43 -3.08 5.07
N ASP A 70 7.57 -2.46 4.77
CA ASP A 70 7.61 -1.03 4.55
C ASP A 70 7.05 -0.70 3.17
N VAL A 71 5.85 -0.12 3.14
CA VAL A 71 5.20 0.37 1.92
C VAL A 71 5.99 1.50 1.25
N ASN A 72 6.86 2.19 2.01
CA ASN A 72 7.72 3.25 1.52
C ASN A 72 9.14 2.78 1.17
N HIS A 73 9.40 1.47 1.19
CA HIS A 73 10.65 0.89 0.73
C HIS A 73 11.01 1.44 -0.66
N GLN A 74 12.27 1.80 -0.83
CA GLN A 74 12.81 2.32 -2.08
C GLN A 74 13.59 1.23 -2.81
N ASP A 75 13.34 1.06 -4.10
CA ASP A 75 14.18 0.22 -4.95
C ASP A 75 15.56 0.88 -5.20
N PRO A 76 16.51 0.24 -5.90
CA PRO A 76 17.83 0.81 -6.17
C PRO A 76 17.80 2.13 -6.98
N ASN A 77 16.69 2.48 -7.64
CA ASN A 77 16.52 3.77 -8.30
C ASN A 77 15.91 4.83 -7.36
N GLY A 78 15.75 4.51 -6.08
CA GLY A 78 15.03 5.33 -5.11
C GLY A 78 13.51 5.31 -5.32
N ASP A 79 12.97 4.53 -6.24
CA ASP A 79 11.54 4.55 -6.51
C ASP A 79 10.79 3.84 -5.37
N THR A 80 9.71 4.45 -4.87
CA THR A 80 8.73 3.78 -3.99
C THR A 80 7.63 3.10 -4.81
N VAL A 81 6.75 2.35 -4.14
CA VAL A 81 5.56 1.74 -4.76
C VAL A 81 4.69 2.76 -5.49
N LEU A 82 4.60 4.00 -4.99
CA LEU A 82 3.82 5.06 -5.66
C LEU A 82 4.46 5.53 -6.97
N HIS A 83 5.79 5.62 -7.06
CA HIS A 83 6.46 5.95 -8.33
C HIS A 83 6.13 4.91 -9.41
N VAL A 84 6.15 3.64 -9.03
CA VAL A 84 5.80 2.52 -9.93
C VAL A 84 4.33 2.54 -10.31
N ALA A 85 3.43 2.72 -9.34
CA ALA A 85 1.98 2.79 -9.56
C ALA A 85 1.60 3.92 -10.52
N MET A 86 2.19 5.10 -10.34
CA MET A 86 1.93 6.27 -11.19
C MET A 86 2.37 6.02 -12.63
N ARG A 87 3.54 5.42 -12.84
CA ARG A 87 3.99 5.01 -14.19
C ARG A 87 3.08 3.94 -14.80
N ALA A 88 2.61 2.98 -14.01
CA ALA A 88 1.74 1.91 -14.51
C ALA A 88 0.39 2.46 -15.01
N VAL A 89 -0.25 3.31 -14.20
CA VAL A 89 -1.52 3.97 -14.54
C VAL A 89 -1.34 4.87 -15.78
N ALA A 90 -0.27 5.67 -15.82
CA ALA A 90 0.01 6.57 -16.93
C ALA A 90 0.34 5.85 -18.25
N ARG A 91 1.11 4.75 -18.20
CA ARG A 91 1.40 3.93 -19.39
C ARG A 91 0.12 3.38 -20.04
N ARG A 92 -0.91 3.11 -19.25
CA ARG A 92 -2.19 2.59 -19.73
C ARG A 92 -3.20 3.68 -20.10
N GLY A 93 -2.86 4.96 -19.88
CA GLY A 93 -3.76 6.08 -20.15
C GLY A 93 -5.00 6.08 -19.25
N LEU A 94 -4.90 5.53 -18.04
CA LEU A 94 -6.03 5.36 -17.12
C LEU A 94 -6.02 6.43 -16.03
N ASP A 95 -7.20 6.70 -15.48
CA ASP A 95 -7.40 7.60 -14.33
C ASP A 95 -7.91 6.76 -13.14
N ASP A 96 -7.02 5.94 -12.56
CA ASP A 96 -7.39 4.89 -11.61
C ASP A 96 -7.29 5.34 -10.14
N LYS A 97 -8.32 6.08 -9.69
CA LYS A 97 -8.27 6.82 -8.41
C LYS A 97 -8.24 6.00 -7.17
N GLU A 98 -9.08 5.02 -7.18
CA GLU A 98 -9.21 4.13 -6.07
C GLU A 98 -7.92 3.33 -5.89
N PHE A 99 -7.23 2.96 -6.98
CA PHE A 99 -5.95 2.26 -6.90
C PHE A 99 -4.86 3.07 -6.19
N ILE A 100 -4.62 4.31 -6.60
CA ILE A 100 -3.60 5.17 -5.96
C ILE A 100 -4.03 5.54 -4.53
N GLN A 101 -5.32 5.81 -4.30
CA GLN A 101 -5.82 6.11 -2.96
C GLN A 101 -5.64 4.96 -1.98
N ARG A 102 -5.82 3.71 -2.41
CA ARG A 102 -5.56 2.55 -1.55
C ARG A 102 -4.11 2.46 -1.12
N TRP A 103 -3.14 2.72 -2.00
CA TRP A 103 -1.73 2.82 -1.60
C TRP A 103 -1.49 3.93 -0.57
N ILE A 104 -2.11 5.10 -0.76
CA ILE A 104 -1.99 6.22 0.20
C ILE A 104 -2.62 5.83 1.55
N TRP A 105 -3.80 5.23 1.55
CA TRP A 105 -4.45 4.73 2.77
C TRP A 105 -3.65 3.62 3.46
N ALA A 106 -2.87 2.87 2.70
CA ALA A 106 -1.92 1.90 3.22
C ALA A 106 -0.67 2.53 3.87
N GLY A 107 -0.51 3.85 3.77
CA GLY A 107 0.62 4.60 4.34
C GLY A 107 1.72 4.95 3.33
N ALA A 108 1.48 4.74 2.03
CA ALA A 108 2.44 5.13 1.00
C ALA A 108 2.51 6.67 0.88
N ARG A 109 3.73 7.20 0.94
CA ARG A 109 4.00 8.65 0.95
C ARG A 109 4.38 9.14 -0.44
N PRO A 110 3.60 10.06 -1.03
CA PRO A 110 3.93 10.61 -2.34
C PRO A 110 5.07 11.63 -2.30
N SER A 111 5.40 12.14 -1.11
CA SER A 111 6.41 13.18 -0.87
C SER A 111 7.84 12.69 -0.98
N ILE A 112 8.07 11.37 -0.85
CA ILE A 112 9.40 10.76 -0.91
C ILE A 112 9.96 10.91 -2.33
N PRO A 113 11.13 11.55 -2.50
CA PRO A 113 11.78 11.64 -3.80
C PRO A 113 12.56 10.35 -4.11
N ASN A 114 12.61 9.98 -5.38
CA ASN A 114 13.50 8.94 -5.88
C ASN A 114 14.95 9.44 -6.04
N ALA A 115 15.85 8.59 -6.55
CA ALA A 115 17.26 8.93 -6.71
C ALA A 115 17.51 10.07 -7.71
N SER A 116 16.54 10.38 -8.57
CA SER A 116 16.57 11.54 -9.47
C SER A 116 15.98 12.82 -8.84
N GLY A 117 15.60 12.78 -7.57
CA GLY A 117 14.96 13.91 -6.87
C GLY A 117 13.49 14.10 -7.24
N LEU A 118 12.89 13.18 -8.00
CA LEU A 118 11.50 13.28 -8.45
C LEU A 118 10.58 12.62 -7.43
N ARG A 119 9.49 13.29 -7.04
CA ARG A 119 8.42 12.67 -6.25
C ARG A 119 7.58 11.75 -7.13
N ALA A 120 6.72 10.95 -6.49
CA ALA A 120 5.86 10.00 -7.21
C ALA A 120 4.99 10.65 -8.30
N PHE A 121 4.57 11.91 -8.15
CA PHE A 121 3.80 12.64 -9.17
C PHE A 121 4.67 13.27 -10.27
N ASP A 122 5.94 13.55 -9.97
CA ASP A 122 6.85 14.23 -10.90
C ASP A 122 7.32 13.29 -12.02
N VAL A 123 7.32 11.97 -11.77
CA VAL A 123 7.74 10.95 -12.76
C VAL A 123 6.87 10.89 -14.01
N LEU A 124 5.72 11.57 -14.04
CA LEU A 124 4.83 11.61 -15.20
C LEU A 124 5.36 12.51 -16.32
N GLY A 125 6.34 13.38 -16.05
CA GLY A 125 7.07 14.23 -17.01
C GLY A 125 6.20 15.33 -17.65
N ASP A 126 5.17 14.94 -18.39
CA ASP A 126 4.25 15.84 -19.07
C ASP A 126 3.32 16.55 -18.07
N PRO A 127 3.29 17.90 -18.01
CA PRO A 127 2.34 18.63 -17.18
C PRO A 127 0.87 18.31 -17.45
N ALA A 128 0.48 17.90 -18.67
CA ALA A 128 -0.88 17.43 -18.96
C ALA A 128 -1.19 16.08 -18.29
N ARG A 129 -0.18 15.19 -18.18
CA ARG A 129 -0.28 13.93 -17.42
C ARG A 129 -0.17 14.15 -15.91
N ARG A 130 0.54 15.19 -15.47
CA ARG A 130 0.51 15.67 -14.08
C ARG A 130 -0.87 16.26 -13.71
N LYS A 131 -1.62 16.77 -14.69
CA LYS A 131 -3.00 17.28 -14.55
C LYS A 131 -4.08 16.20 -14.63
N CYS A 132 -3.75 14.90 -14.76
CA CYS A 132 -4.69 13.84 -14.37
C CYS A 132 -5.25 14.24 -13.00
N HIS A 133 -6.59 14.28 -12.88
CA HIS A 133 -7.41 15.13 -11.98
C HIS A 133 -7.19 14.93 -10.46
N PHE A 134 -6.15 14.19 -10.13
CA PHE A 134 -5.78 13.59 -8.88
C PHE A 134 -4.70 14.31 -8.09
N SER A 135 -3.72 14.87 -8.80
CA SER A 135 -2.50 15.42 -8.20
C SER A 135 -2.81 16.48 -7.14
N LEU A 136 -3.87 17.26 -7.32
CA LEU A 136 -4.25 18.30 -6.36
C LEU A 136 -4.94 17.75 -5.11
N ASN A 137 -5.80 16.74 -5.21
CA ASN A 137 -6.53 16.22 -4.06
C ASN A 137 -5.68 15.24 -3.22
N ALA A 138 -4.82 14.43 -3.85
CA ALA A 138 -3.95 13.50 -3.13
C ALA A 138 -2.79 14.19 -2.40
N LEU A 139 -2.23 15.28 -2.98
CA LEU A 139 -1.29 16.15 -2.27
C LEU A 139 -1.97 16.83 -1.07
N HIS A 140 -3.17 17.37 -1.25
CA HIS A 140 -3.94 17.97 -0.15
C HIS A 140 -4.22 16.96 0.98
N TYR A 141 -4.56 15.70 0.66
CA TYR A 141 -4.79 14.67 1.68
C TYR A 141 -3.50 14.12 2.32
N GLY A 142 -2.41 13.98 1.55
CA GLY A 142 -1.12 13.51 2.06
C GLY A 142 -0.45 14.52 3.00
N GLU A 143 -0.45 15.80 2.61
CA GLU A 143 0.08 16.90 3.43
C GLU A 143 -0.75 17.09 4.71
N MET A 144 -2.07 16.89 4.67
CA MET A 144 -2.93 16.91 5.87
C MET A 144 -2.71 15.70 6.80
N GLN A 145 -2.30 14.54 6.30
CA GLN A 145 -1.97 13.38 7.13
C GLN A 145 -0.57 13.48 7.76
N GLU A 146 0.39 14.10 7.09
CA GLU A 146 1.71 14.41 7.68
C GLU A 146 1.61 15.46 8.80
N ALA A 147 0.61 16.35 8.75
CA ALA A 147 0.31 17.33 9.80
C ALA A 147 -0.56 16.80 10.96
N ALA A 148 -1.13 15.60 10.84
CA ALA A 148 -1.97 14.99 11.86
C ALA A 148 -1.19 13.92 12.65
N PRO A 149 -1.34 13.83 13.98
CA PRO A 149 -0.71 12.76 14.74
C PRO A 149 -1.18 11.39 14.21
N PRO A 150 -0.30 10.37 14.18
CA PRO A 150 -0.62 9.07 13.60
C PRO A 150 -1.93 8.54 14.19
N ARG A 151 -2.88 8.21 13.31
CA ARG A 151 -4.17 7.66 13.75
C ARG A 151 -3.93 6.30 14.36
N GLU A 152 -4.25 6.16 15.65
CA GLU A 152 -4.22 4.88 16.35
C GLU A 152 -4.99 3.83 15.53
N THR A 153 -4.29 2.76 15.16
CA THR A 153 -4.90 1.62 14.48
C THR A 153 -5.98 1.00 15.39
N ARG A 154 -6.93 0.26 14.80
CA ARG A 154 -8.00 -0.39 15.58
C ARG A 154 -7.41 -1.33 16.67
N GLY A 155 -6.25 -1.94 16.39
CA GLY A 155 -5.48 -2.72 17.35
C GLY A 155 -4.86 -1.88 18.48
N GLN A 156 -4.29 -0.72 18.17
CA GLN A 156 -3.75 0.21 19.18
C GLN A 156 -4.84 0.78 20.09
N ARG A 157 -6.02 1.11 19.52
CA ARG A 157 -7.21 1.54 20.29
C ARG A 157 -7.74 0.45 21.22
N TYR A 158 -7.71 -0.81 20.77
CA TYR A 158 -8.12 -1.95 21.59
C TYR A 158 -7.19 -2.15 22.79
N VAL A 159 -5.88 -2.17 22.55
CA VAL A 159 -4.86 -2.31 23.61
C VAL A 159 -4.91 -1.15 24.60
N ARG A 160 -5.18 0.08 24.15
CA ARG A 160 -5.32 1.23 25.04
C ARG A 160 -6.60 1.19 25.89
N ARG A 161 -7.74 0.82 25.28
CA ARG A 161 -9.03 0.69 26.00
C ARG A 161 -9.04 -0.48 27.00
N HIS A 162 -8.42 -1.60 26.66
CA HIS A 162 -8.51 -2.82 27.47
C HIS A 162 -7.24 -3.10 28.31
N GLY A 163 -6.07 -2.61 27.90
CA GLY A 163 -4.82 -2.75 28.67
C GLY A 163 -4.73 -1.81 29.88
N ALA A 164 -5.47 -0.70 29.90
CA ALA A 164 -5.57 0.17 31.08
C ALA A 164 -6.47 -0.44 32.18
N ALA A 165 -7.52 -1.18 31.79
CA ALA A 165 -8.44 -1.84 32.72
C ALA A 165 -7.76 -2.97 33.52
N GLN A 166 -6.79 -3.67 32.92
CA GLN A 166 -6.05 -4.75 33.62
C GLN A 166 -5.04 -4.24 34.65
N ARG A 167 -4.46 -3.04 34.47
CA ARG A 167 -3.50 -2.50 35.45
C ARG A 167 -4.16 -1.99 36.73
N GLN A 168 -5.42 -1.53 36.66
CA GLN A 168 -6.17 -1.11 37.85
C GLN A 168 -6.75 -2.30 38.63
N ALA A 169 -7.03 -3.42 37.97
CA ALA A 169 -7.49 -4.64 38.64
C ALA A 169 -6.36 -5.37 39.40
N SER A 170 -5.13 -5.32 38.90
CA SER A 170 -3.96 -5.93 39.57
C SER A 170 -3.43 -5.12 40.77
N SER A 171 -3.76 -3.83 40.88
CA SER A 171 -3.37 -3.02 42.06
C SER A 171 -4.38 -3.09 43.21
N GLN A 172 -5.60 -3.60 42.98
CA GLN A 172 -6.63 -3.76 44.01
C GLN A 172 -6.69 -5.16 44.63
N THR A 173 -5.91 -6.12 44.10
CA THR A 173 -5.82 -7.49 44.63
C THR A 173 -4.52 -7.76 45.41
N ALA A 174 -3.68 -6.73 45.60
CA ALA A 174 -2.41 -6.82 46.34
C ALA A 174 -2.35 -5.84 47.54
N ALA A 175 -3.49 -5.60 48.20
CA ALA A 175 -3.58 -4.89 49.48
C ALA A 175 -4.33 -5.75 50.49
#